data_AF-A0A1B6L9K7-F1
#
_entry.id   AF-A0A1B6L9K7-F1
#
_cell.length_a   1.000
_cell.length_b   1.000
_cell.length_c   1.000
_cell.angle_alpha   90.00
_cell.angle_beta   90.00
_cell.angle_gamma   90.00
#
_symmetry.space_group_name_H-M   'P 1'
#
loop_
_entity.id
_entity.type
_entity.pdbx_description
1 polymer ?
#
loop_
_entity_poly.entity_id
_entity_poly.type
_entity_poly.pdbx_seq_one_letter_code
_entity_poly.pdbx_strand_id
1 'polypeptide(L)'
;MPPSDEPSSVRYDMFSSTSRSMTVALPRWFLPLHGYPLMDTTPPHAFFYTLDLPQLERPWQAFKLVVRALTCPNMTQPVVATFRVPWSNQHTSVVIRNNEELTLPIMLHLAKPADWTQSSPYITLFLDSKCRFSVQIESAPVDALAQFVRLFSSQLVAYVAAILLLTLREQLLSLSTDQHCLLFHHALLQGAKPYYILPAVKIASSAISWGIVPEMITTLFPVPNLSSLHHSGLDLLLLPLFLYSVAFALTFILGLVAYAAIVCSGSTLNKFALKFVGKL
;
A
#
# COMPACT_ATOMS: atom_id res chain seq x y z
N MET A 1 29.46 17.74 -19.02
CA MET A 1 28.73 17.31 -20.24
C MET A 1 29.59 17.68 -21.43
N PRO A 2 29.91 16.74 -22.34
CA PRO A 2 30.57 17.08 -23.59
C PRO A 2 29.64 17.93 -24.48
N PRO A 3 30.17 18.86 -25.29
CA PRO A 3 29.36 19.65 -26.22
C PRO A 3 28.76 18.75 -27.30
N SER A 4 27.47 18.89 -27.56
CA SER A 4 26.76 18.22 -28.65
C SER A 4 26.65 19.19 -29.83
N ASP A 5 27.04 18.75 -31.04
CA ASP A 5 26.98 19.52 -32.29
C ASP A 5 25.58 19.59 -32.92
N GLU A 6 24.56 19.01 -32.25
CA GLU A 6 23.19 19.10 -32.73
C GLU A 6 22.58 20.49 -32.44
N PRO A 7 21.85 21.10 -33.41
CA PRO A 7 21.22 22.39 -33.21
C PRO A 7 20.20 22.32 -32.07
N SER A 8 20.49 23.00 -30.96
CA SER A 8 19.61 23.08 -29.81
C SER A 8 18.45 24.05 -30.09
N SER A 9 17.31 23.51 -30.55
CA SER A 9 16.11 24.33 -30.69
C SER A 9 15.47 24.56 -29.31
N VAL A 10 15.59 25.78 -28.77
CA VAL A 10 14.85 26.17 -27.57
C VAL A 10 13.45 26.62 -27.97
N ARG A 11 12.42 25.94 -27.46
CA ARG A 11 11.03 26.31 -27.69
C ARG A 11 10.45 26.87 -26.40
N TYR A 12 9.72 27.98 -26.52
CA TYR A 12 9.05 28.66 -25.42
C TYR A 12 7.54 28.55 -25.62
N ASP A 13 6.82 28.12 -24.59
CA ASP A 13 5.36 28.22 -24.52
C ASP A 13 5.04 29.38 -23.56
N MET A 14 4.35 30.41 -24.04
CA MET A 14 3.89 31.53 -23.22
C MET A 14 2.47 31.24 -22.76
N PHE A 15 2.29 30.94 -21.48
CA PHE A 15 0.99 30.65 -20.90
C PHE A 15 0.77 31.40 -19.59
N SER A 16 -0.49 31.68 -19.27
CA SER A 16 -0.88 32.22 -17.96
C SER A 16 -0.72 31.13 -16.90
N SER A 17 -0.16 31.47 -15.73
CA SER A 17 0.11 30.53 -14.64
C SER A 17 -1.13 29.73 -14.20
N THR A 18 -2.32 30.29 -14.32
CA THR A 18 -3.60 29.65 -13.96
C THR A 18 -4.19 28.74 -15.04
N SER A 19 -3.71 28.85 -16.29
CA SER A 19 -4.27 28.09 -17.42
C SER A 19 -3.72 26.67 -17.56
N ARG A 20 -2.60 26.37 -16.89
CA ARG A 20 -1.89 25.08 -16.97
C ARG A 20 -1.79 24.34 -15.64
N SER A 21 -2.24 24.94 -14.54
CA SER A 21 -2.44 24.23 -13.28
C SER A 21 -3.89 23.76 -13.18
N MET A 22 -4.09 22.47 -12.92
CA MET A 22 -5.40 21.89 -12.69
C MET A 22 -5.41 21.18 -11.36
N THR A 23 -6.33 21.58 -10.49
CA THR A 23 -6.59 20.85 -9.24
C THR A 23 -7.47 19.66 -9.53
N VAL A 24 -6.96 18.47 -9.23
CA VAL A 24 -7.65 17.21 -9.48
C VAL A 24 -8.31 16.72 -8.19
N ALA A 25 -9.63 16.55 -8.25
CA ALA A 25 -10.38 15.85 -7.21
C ALA A 25 -10.22 14.33 -7.42
N LEU A 26 -9.56 13.67 -6.48
CA LEU A 26 -9.41 12.22 -6.45
C LEU A 26 -10.61 11.58 -5.73
N PRO A 27 -11.10 10.42 -6.20
CA PRO A 27 -12.14 9.73 -5.46
C PRO A 27 -11.62 9.33 -4.08
N ARG A 28 -12.44 9.55 -3.04
CA ARG A 28 -12.08 9.24 -1.64
C ARG A 28 -11.99 7.74 -1.38
N TRP A 29 -12.62 6.93 -2.22
CA TRP A 29 -12.68 5.47 -2.10
C TRP A 29 -12.24 4.78 -3.40
N PHE A 30 -11.98 3.48 -3.30
CA PHE A 30 -11.50 2.63 -4.41
C PHE A 30 -12.51 2.45 -5.57
N LEU A 31 -13.69 3.07 -5.47
CA LEU A 31 -14.76 3.00 -6.45
C LEU A 31 -15.04 4.41 -6.98
N PRO A 32 -15.21 4.58 -8.31
CA PRO A 32 -15.22 3.55 -9.35
C PRO A 32 -13.82 3.09 -9.80
N LEU A 33 -13.76 1.86 -10.36
CA LEU A 33 -12.60 1.29 -11.04
C LEU A 33 -12.33 1.92 -12.42
N HIS A 34 -13.28 2.69 -12.94
CA HIS A 34 -13.17 3.34 -14.24
C HIS A 34 -12.34 4.62 -14.12
N GLY A 35 -11.57 4.91 -15.17
CA GLY A 35 -10.78 6.13 -15.27
C GLY A 35 -11.65 7.38 -15.20
N TYR A 36 -11.25 8.31 -14.35
CA TYR A 36 -11.79 9.65 -14.31
C TYR A 36 -11.09 10.50 -15.38
N PRO A 37 -11.77 10.91 -16.46
CA PRO A 37 -11.15 11.75 -17.47
C PRO A 37 -10.88 13.13 -16.88
N LEU A 38 -9.61 13.54 -16.88
CA LEU A 38 -9.22 14.89 -16.48
C LEU A 38 -9.32 15.84 -17.66
N MET A 39 -8.86 15.37 -18.81
CA MET A 39 -8.92 16.09 -20.08
C MET A 39 -9.19 15.08 -21.19
N ASP A 40 -10.36 15.18 -21.81
CA ASP A 40 -10.69 14.36 -22.97
C ASP A 40 -9.77 14.68 -24.14
N THR A 41 -9.38 15.95 -24.33
CA THR A 41 -8.44 16.37 -25.36
C THR A 41 -7.66 17.59 -24.92
N THR A 42 -6.34 17.52 -25.00
CA THR A 42 -5.49 18.69 -24.73
C THR A 42 -5.68 19.77 -25.81
N PRO A 43 -5.69 21.06 -25.43
CA PRO A 43 -5.59 22.19 -26.35
C PRO A 43 -4.44 22.02 -27.35
N PRO A 44 -4.57 22.56 -28.57
CA PRO A 44 -3.49 22.55 -29.54
C PRO A 44 -2.26 23.27 -28.97
N HIS A 45 -1.06 22.78 -29.30
CA HIS A 45 0.23 23.35 -28.88
C HIS A 45 0.47 23.40 -27.36
N ALA A 46 -0.27 22.60 -26.58
CA ALA A 46 -0.02 22.48 -25.17
C ALA A 46 1.26 21.65 -24.89
N PHE A 47 2.27 22.29 -24.29
CA PHE A 47 3.53 21.63 -23.97
C PHE A 47 3.64 21.22 -22.50
N PHE A 48 3.09 22.00 -21.57
CA PHE A 48 3.29 21.81 -20.14
C PHE A 48 1.99 21.86 -19.34
N TYR A 49 1.83 20.93 -18.39
CA TYR A 49 0.75 20.93 -17.40
C TYR A 49 1.25 20.57 -16.01
N THR A 50 0.61 21.16 -15.01
CA THR A 50 0.75 20.79 -13.61
C THR A 50 -0.61 20.31 -13.09
N LEU A 51 -0.66 19.09 -12.55
CA LEU A 51 -1.84 18.53 -11.91
C LEU A 51 -1.62 18.49 -10.40
N ASP A 52 -2.40 19.27 -9.65
CA ASP A 52 -2.33 19.30 -8.19
C ASP A 52 -3.26 18.24 -7.59
N LEU A 53 -2.77 17.46 -6.62
CA LEU A 53 -3.46 16.32 -6.02
C LEU A 53 -3.70 16.57 -4.52
N PRO A 54 -4.55 17.53 -4.13
CA PRO A 54 -4.73 17.92 -2.72
C PRO A 54 -5.31 16.82 -1.84
N GLN A 55 -6.02 15.86 -2.43
CA GLN A 55 -6.68 14.77 -1.71
C GLN A 55 -5.80 13.52 -1.57
N LEU A 56 -4.59 13.56 -2.12
CA LEU A 56 -3.59 12.50 -1.96
C LEU A 56 -2.76 12.79 -0.72
N GLU A 57 -3.27 12.37 0.43
CA GLU A 57 -2.62 12.58 1.73
C GLU A 57 -2.19 11.26 2.38
N ARG A 58 -2.81 10.16 1.95
CA ARG A 58 -2.77 8.89 2.66
C ARG A 58 -1.94 7.85 1.90
N PRO A 59 -1.04 7.11 2.58
CA PRO A 59 -0.13 6.16 1.93
C PRO A 59 -0.81 4.91 1.35
N TRP A 60 -2.03 4.57 1.80
CA TRP A 60 -2.80 3.47 1.22
C TRP A 60 -3.58 3.86 -0.04
N GLN A 61 -3.61 5.15 -0.41
CA GLN A 61 -4.19 5.58 -1.66
C GLN A 61 -3.21 5.28 -2.80
N ALA A 62 -3.68 4.55 -3.81
CA ALA A 62 -2.92 4.30 -5.03
C ALA A 62 -3.80 4.57 -6.25
N PHE A 63 -3.22 5.34 -7.18
CA PHE A 63 -3.82 5.69 -8.46
C PHE A 63 -2.79 5.47 -9.56
N LYS A 64 -3.23 5.50 -10.81
CA LYS A 64 -2.35 5.56 -11.97
C LYS A 64 -2.82 6.66 -12.90
N LEU A 65 -1.88 7.46 -13.38
CA LEU A 65 -2.12 8.39 -14.47
C LEU A 65 -1.97 7.63 -15.77
N VAL A 66 -2.95 7.77 -16.64
CA VAL A 66 -2.95 7.23 -18.00
C VAL A 66 -2.99 8.39 -18.99
N VAL A 67 -1.96 8.50 -19.82
CA VAL A 67 -1.90 9.50 -20.91
C VAL A 67 -1.90 8.75 -22.24
N ARG A 68 -2.90 9.02 -23.06
CA ARG A 68 -3.08 8.41 -24.39
C ARG A 68 -2.96 9.47 -25.47
N ALA A 69 -2.18 9.20 -26.51
CA ALA A 69 -2.14 10.05 -27.69
C ALA A 69 -3.36 9.76 -28.60
N LEU A 70 -4.15 10.78 -28.90
CA LEU A 70 -5.34 10.69 -29.75
C LEU A 70 -5.01 10.87 -31.23
N THR A 71 -4.16 11.84 -31.54
CA THR A 71 -3.79 12.18 -32.90
C THR A 71 -2.32 12.57 -32.91
N CYS A 72 -1.47 11.63 -33.35
CA CYS A 72 -0.02 11.83 -33.42
C CYS A 72 0.57 10.96 -34.55
N PRO A 73 0.78 11.51 -35.76
CA PRO A 73 1.33 10.75 -36.88
C PRO A 73 2.83 10.47 -36.72
N ASN A 74 3.57 11.35 -36.03
CA ASN A 74 4.97 11.13 -35.69
C ASN A 74 5.33 11.96 -34.45
N MET A 75 5.74 11.28 -33.37
CA MET A 75 6.09 11.94 -32.11
C MET A 75 7.55 12.39 -32.21
N THR A 76 7.76 13.70 -32.10
CA THR A 76 9.09 14.30 -32.24
C THR A 76 9.77 14.55 -30.92
N GLN A 77 8.99 14.66 -29.85
CA GLN A 77 9.47 14.96 -28.50
C GLN A 77 9.07 13.84 -27.54
N PRO A 78 9.93 13.48 -26.57
CA PRO A 78 9.54 12.57 -25.52
C PRO A 78 8.45 13.19 -24.64
N VAL A 79 7.40 12.43 -24.40
CA VAL A 79 6.39 12.76 -23.39
C VAL A 79 6.92 12.32 -22.03
N VAL A 80 6.90 13.23 -21.06
CA VAL A 80 7.42 12.98 -19.71
C VAL A 80 6.34 13.31 -18.68
N ALA A 81 6.04 12.35 -17.82
CA ALA A 81 5.20 12.57 -16.65
C ALA A 81 6.03 12.39 -15.39
N THR A 82 6.02 13.37 -14.48
CA THR A 82 6.77 13.32 -13.22
C THR A 82 5.85 13.61 -12.05
N PHE A 83 5.69 12.62 -11.16
CA PHE A 83 5.03 12.78 -9.88
C PHE A 83 6.04 13.25 -8.82
N ARG A 84 5.68 14.28 -8.05
CA ARG A 84 6.50 14.83 -6.96
C ARG A 84 5.70 14.96 -5.68
N VAL A 85 6.34 14.55 -4.58
CA VAL A 85 5.80 14.70 -3.23
C VAL A 85 6.71 15.64 -2.44
N PRO A 86 6.21 16.81 -2.03
CA PRO A 86 7.07 17.88 -1.52
C PRO A 86 7.65 17.59 -0.12
N TRP A 87 6.91 16.89 0.75
CA TRP A 87 7.36 16.61 2.13
C TRP A 87 8.35 15.44 2.23
N SER A 88 8.33 14.50 1.29
CA SER A 88 9.19 13.30 1.32
C SER A 88 10.32 13.35 0.30
N ASN A 89 10.40 14.43 -0.50
CA ASN A 89 11.29 14.56 -1.65
C ASN A 89 11.21 13.34 -2.61
N GLN A 90 10.04 12.68 -2.65
CA GLN A 90 9.81 11.54 -3.52
C GLN A 90 9.54 12.06 -4.94
N HIS A 91 10.26 11.50 -5.92
CA HIS A 91 10.02 11.77 -7.33
C HIS A 91 9.90 10.46 -8.12
N THR A 92 8.93 10.40 -9.02
CA THR A 92 8.77 9.26 -9.95
C THR A 92 8.49 9.81 -11.32
N SER A 93 9.33 9.49 -12.29
CA SER A 93 9.17 9.95 -13.67
C SER A 93 9.09 8.77 -14.64
N VAL A 94 8.22 8.91 -15.64
CA VAL A 94 8.08 7.97 -16.75
C VAL A 94 8.20 8.78 -18.04
N VAL A 95 8.93 8.23 -19.00
CA VAL A 95 9.21 8.85 -20.29
C VAL A 95 8.79 7.91 -21.41
N ILE A 96 8.05 8.42 -22.38
CA ILE A 96 7.68 7.68 -23.59
C ILE A 96 8.13 8.46 -24.82
N ARG A 97 8.67 7.74 -25.81
CA ARG A 97 9.13 8.30 -27.10
C ARG A 97 8.26 7.88 -28.28
N ASN A 98 7.37 6.92 -28.08
CA ASN A 98 6.49 6.36 -29.10
C ASN A 98 5.04 6.78 -28.84
N ASN A 99 4.14 6.43 -29.76
CA ASN A 99 2.70 6.63 -29.61
C ASN A 99 2.05 5.62 -28.63
N GLU A 100 2.81 5.13 -27.65
CA GLU A 100 2.38 4.16 -26.64
C GLU A 100 1.68 4.87 -25.48
N GLU A 101 0.82 4.12 -24.78
CA GLU A 101 0.12 4.61 -23.59
C GLU A 101 1.12 4.84 -22.44
N LEU A 102 1.12 6.05 -21.87
CA LEU A 102 1.93 6.36 -20.70
C LEU A 102 1.15 6.06 -19.43
N THR A 103 1.67 5.13 -18.63
CA THR A 103 1.14 4.81 -17.31
C THR A 103 2.13 5.21 -16.23
N LEU A 104 1.76 6.16 -15.37
CA LEU A 104 2.56 6.59 -14.22
C LEU A 104 1.84 6.20 -12.92
N PRO A 105 2.44 5.35 -12.07
CA PRO A 105 1.86 5.04 -10.76
C PRO A 105 1.96 6.24 -9.82
N ILE A 106 0.85 6.55 -9.16
CA ILE A 106 0.71 7.63 -8.18
C ILE A 106 0.46 6.98 -6.82
N MET A 107 1.51 6.91 -5.99
CA MET A 107 1.44 6.32 -4.66
C MET A 107 2.36 7.07 -3.69
N LEU A 108 1.90 7.26 -2.47
CA LEU A 108 2.68 7.91 -1.41
C LEU A 108 3.47 6.87 -0.62
N HIS A 109 4.76 7.10 -0.43
CA HIS A 109 5.55 6.25 0.46
C HIS A 109 5.43 6.63 1.94
N LEU A 110 5.27 7.92 2.21
CA LEU A 110 5.15 8.51 3.54
C LEU A 110 3.86 9.33 3.58
N ALA A 111 3.13 9.20 4.68
CA ALA A 111 1.97 10.05 4.95
C ALA A 111 2.39 11.53 5.02
N LYS A 112 1.44 12.42 4.73
CA LYS A 112 1.65 13.85 4.91
C LYS A 112 1.86 14.17 6.41
N PRO A 113 2.97 14.83 6.79
CA PRO A 113 3.18 15.25 8.18
C PRO A 113 2.12 16.27 8.62
N ALA A 114 1.76 16.24 9.90
CA ALA A 114 0.77 17.14 10.48
C ALA A 114 1.13 18.62 10.31
N ASP A 115 2.42 18.93 10.46
CA ASP A 115 2.96 20.28 10.43
C ASP A 115 3.13 20.82 8.99
N TRP A 116 2.80 20.02 7.97
CA TRP A 116 3.01 20.37 6.57
C TRP A 116 1.81 21.08 5.94
N THR A 117 1.89 22.40 5.82
CA THR A 117 0.81 23.27 5.32
C THR A 117 1.03 23.84 3.92
N GLN A 118 2.24 23.71 3.35
CA GLN A 118 2.62 24.45 2.14
C GLN A 118 2.04 23.88 0.84
N SER A 119 2.43 22.65 0.48
CA SER A 119 2.23 22.14 -0.88
C SER A 119 1.68 20.73 -0.88
N SER A 120 0.68 20.51 -1.74
CA SER A 120 0.15 19.19 -2.05
C SER A 120 1.07 18.46 -3.04
N PRO A 121 0.96 17.12 -3.18
CA PRO A 121 1.62 16.41 -4.27
C PRO A 121 1.11 16.93 -5.61
N TYR A 122 2.00 16.95 -6.59
CA TYR A 122 1.64 17.38 -7.94
C TYR A 122 2.33 16.54 -8.99
N ILE A 123 1.76 16.52 -10.20
CA ILE A 123 2.33 15.86 -11.37
C ILE A 123 2.65 16.94 -12.39
N THR A 124 3.87 16.93 -12.92
CA THR A 124 4.23 17.74 -14.09
C THR A 124 4.25 16.89 -15.33
N LEU A 125 3.54 17.34 -16.36
CA LEU A 125 3.45 16.71 -17.66
C LEU A 125 4.13 17.58 -18.70
N PHE A 126 5.07 16.99 -19.43
CA PHE A 126 5.67 17.54 -20.64
C PHE A 126 5.16 16.73 -21.82
N LEU A 127 4.44 17.38 -22.73
CA LEU A 127 3.76 16.78 -23.86
C LEU A 127 4.39 17.25 -25.18
N ASP A 128 4.24 16.48 -26.27
CA ASP A 128 4.60 16.97 -27.60
C ASP A 128 3.56 17.98 -28.10
N SER A 129 3.98 19.23 -28.30
CA SER A 129 3.15 20.33 -28.82
C SER A 129 2.45 20.06 -30.15
N LYS A 130 2.92 19.09 -30.94
CA LYS A 130 2.31 18.72 -32.24
C LYS A 130 1.17 17.72 -32.10
N CYS A 131 1.05 17.06 -30.95
CA CYS A 131 0.12 15.96 -30.73
C CYS A 131 -0.96 16.34 -29.72
N ARG A 132 -2.11 15.65 -29.82
CA ARG A 132 -3.21 15.79 -28.86
C ARG A 132 -3.27 14.56 -27.97
N PHE A 133 -3.41 14.80 -26.68
CA PHE A 133 -3.43 13.76 -25.67
C PHE A 133 -4.76 13.77 -24.91
N SER A 134 -5.16 12.60 -24.44
CA SER A 134 -6.19 12.42 -23.41
C SER A 134 -5.48 12.04 -22.12
N VAL A 135 -5.86 12.68 -21.02
CA VAL A 135 -5.28 12.46 -19.70
C VAL A 135 -6.38 11.97 -18.77
N GLN A 136 -6.16 10.80 -18.16
CA GLN A 136 -7.11 10.14 -17.28
C GLN A 136 -6.39 9.69 -16.02
N ILE A 137 -7.09 9.71 -14.87
CA ILE A 137 -6.60 9.09 -13.64
C ILE A 137 -7.51 7.92 -13.30
N GLU A 138 -6.91 6.75 -13.10
CA GLU A 138 -7.63 5.55 -12.72
C GLU A 138 -7.24 5.12 -11.30
N SER A 139 -8.18 4.50 -10.59
CA SER A 139 -7.88 3.87 -9.31
C SER A 139 -7.07 2.59 -9.51
N ALA A 140 -6.07 2.37 -8.65
CA ALA A 140 -5.19 1.20 -8.72
C ALA A 140 -5.36 0.34 -7.46
N PRO A 141 -6.44 -0.46 -7.35
CA PRO A 141 -6.77 -1.16 -6.10
C PRO A 141 -5.76 -2.25 -5.73
N VAL A 142 -5.12 -2.88 -6.72
CA VAL A 142 -4.06 -3.87 -6.49
C VAL A 142 -2.84 -3.20 -5.87
N ASP A 143 -2.43 -2.05 -6.40
CA ASP A 143 -1.32 -1.26 -5.86
C ASP A 143 -1.67 -0.70 -4.47
N ALA A 144 -2.92 -0.32 -4.24
CA ALA A 144 -3.41 0.12 -2.94
C ALA A 144 -3.34 -1.01 -1.90
N LEU A 145 -3.73 -2.23 -2.27
CA LEU A 145 -3.60 -3.41 -1.42
C LEU A 145 -2.13 -3.72 -1.14
N ALA A 146 -1.25 -3.61 -2.14
CA ALA A 146 0.18 -3.79 -1.95
C ALA A 146 0.76 -2.76 -0.98
N GLN A 147 0.34 -1.49 -1.08
CA GLN A 147 0.69 -0.45 -0.11
C GLN A 147 0.17 -0.78 1.29
N PHE A 148 -1.07 -1.26 1.40
CA PHE A 148 -1.65 -1.67 2.67
C PHE A 148 -0.83 -2.78 3.32
N VAL A 149 -0.50 -3.84 2.58
CA VAL A 149 0.37 -4.93 3.06
C VAL A 149 1.74 -4.39 3.45
N ARG A 150 2.35 -3.52 2.65
CA ARG A 150 3.66 -2.91 2.97
C ARG A 150 3.61 -2.18 4.31
N LEU A 151 2.58 -1.38 4.54
CA LEU A 151 2.44 -0.56 5.75
C LEU A 151 2.12 -1.40 7.00
N PHE A 152 1.28 -2.42 6.88
CA PHE A 152 0.77 -3.19 8.03
C PHE A 152 1.38 -4.58 8.18
N SER A 153 2.34 -4.96 7.32
CA SER A 153 3.00 -6.27 7.35
C SER A 153 3.60 -6.60 8.72
N SER A 154 4.32 -5.67 9.34
CA SER A 154 4.94 -5.86 10.66
C SER A 154 3.89 -6.10 11.75
N GLN A 155 2.81 -5.31 11.74
CA GLN A 155 1.71 -5.44 12.69
C GLN A 155 0.94 -6.76 12.49
N LEU A 156 0.77 -7.19 11.24
CA LEU A 156 0.13 -8.45 10.89
C LEU A 156 0.90 -9.65 11.44
N VAL A 157 2.24 -9.66 11.28
CA VAL A 157 3.12 -10.71 11.82
C VAL A 157 3.03 -10.76 13.35
N ALA A 158 3.01 -9.60 14.01
CA ALA A 158 2.84 -9.53 15.47
C ALA A 158 1.48 -10.11 15.91
N TYR A 159 0.39 -9.82 15.20
CA TYR A 159 -0.91 -10.42 15.50
C TYR A 159 -0.93 -11.92 15.30
N VAL A 160 -0.31 -12.44 14.23
CA VAL A 160 -0.18 -13.89 14.00
C VAL A 160 0.53 -14.55 15.18
N ALA A 161 1.67 -13.99 15.62
CA ALA A 161 2.41 -14.52 16.76
C ALA A 161 1.58 -14.48 18.06
N ALA A 162 0.89 -13.37 18.34
CA ALA A 162 0.03 -13.24 19.51
C ALA A 162 -1.14 -14.23 19.50
N ILE A 163 -1.77 -14.44 18.33
CA ILE A 163 -2.83 -15.42 18.15
C ILE A 163 -2.31 -16.82 18.44
N LEU A 164 -1.14 -17.19 17.90
CA LEU A 164 -0.53 -18.50 18.17
C LEU A 164 -0.24 -18.70 19.67
N LEU A 165 0.29 -17.70 20.37
CA LEU A 165 0.51 -17.77 21.81
C LEU A 165 -0.79 -17.95 22.60
N LEU A 166 -1.87 -17.26 22.20
CA LEU A 166 -3.19 -17.46 22.83
C LEU A 166 -3.75 -18.84 22.56
N THR A 167 -3.57 -19.37 21.35
CA THR A 167 -4.00 -20.75 21.03
C THR A 167 -3.24 -21.77 21.86
N LEU A 168 -1.92 -21.60 22.01
CA LEU A 168 -1.08 -22.46 22.82
C LEU A 168 -1.49 -22.40 24.30
N ARG A 169 -1.78 -21.21 24.81
CA ARG A 169 -2.29 -21.01 26.18
C ARG A 169 -3.54 -21.83 26.42
N GLU A 170 -4.53 -21.80 25.52
CA GLU A 170 -5.75 -22.60 25.71
C GLU A 170 -5.51 -24.10 25.60
N GLN A 171 -4.61 -24.54 24.71
CA GLN A 171 -4.25 -25.96 24.64
C GLN A 171 -3.59 -26.43 25.95
N LEU A 172 -2.71 -25.63 26.55
CA LEU A 172 -2.07 -25.94 27.82
C LEU A 172 -3.05 -25.91 29.00
N LEU A 173 -3.99 -24.97 29.00
CA LEU A 173 -5.05 -24.90 30.02
C LEU A 173 -5.96 -26.13 29.97
N SER A 174 -6.46 -26.50 28.78
CA SER A 174 -7.31 -27.69 28.66
C SER A 174 -6.55 -28.99 28.97
N LEU A 175 -5.26 -29.08 28.61
CA LEU A 175 -4.44 -30.22 29.02
C LEU A 175 -4.30 -30.32 30.55
N SER A 176 -4.19 -29.18 31.24
CA SER A 176 -4.10 -29.15 32.70
C SER A 176 -5.43 -29.50 33.38
N THR A 177 -6.55 -29.01 32.85
CA THR A 177 -7.88 -29.18 33.47
C THR A 177 -8.57 -30.48 33.08
N ASP A 178 -8.60 -30.80 31.77
CA ASP A 178 -9.38 -31.91 31.22
C ASP A 178 -8.52 -33.15 30.92
N GLN A 179 -7.20 -33.06 31.08
CA GLN A 179 -6.20 -34.08 30.69
C GLN A 179 -6.19 -34.47 29.20
N HIS A 180 -6.91 -33.73 28.36
CA HIS A 180 -6.96 -33.95 26.91
C HIS A 180 -6.49 -32.69 26.19
N CYS A 181 -5.73 -32.88 25.10
CA CYS A 181 -5.28 -31.76 24.28
C CYS A 181 -6.34 -31.43 23.22
N LEU A 182 -6.81 -30.18 23.23
CA LEU A 182 -7.76 -29.70 22.22
C LEU A 182 -7.09 -29.58 20.85
N LEU A 183 -7.87 -29.92 19.81
CA LEU A 183 -7.46 -29.73 18.42
C LEU A 183 -7.16 -28.24 18.17
N PHE A 184 -6.10 -27.95 17.41
CA PHE A 184 -5.62 -26.58 17.15
C PHE A 184 -6.74 -25.61 16.71
N HIS A 185 -7.57 -26.00 15.75
CA HIS A 185 -8.67 -25.14 15.27
C HIS A 185 -9.73 -24.86 16.35
N HIS A 186 -9.98 -25.81 17.24
CA HIS A 186 -10.93 -25.62 18.34
C HIS A 186 -10.35 -24.66 19.39
N ALA A 187 -9.08 -24.87 19.77
CA ALA A 187 -8.36 -23.98 20.66
C ALA A 187 -8.22 -22.55 20.07
N LEU A 188 -8.02 -22.43 18.76
CA LEU A 188 -7.99 -21.15 18.05
C LEU A 188 -9.31 -20.39 18.17
N LEU A 189 -10.44 -21.05 17.92
CA LEU A 189 -11.77 -20.44 18.01
C LEU A 189 -12.15 -20.05 19.44
N GLN A 190 -11.72 -20.82 20.44
CA GLN A 190 -12.04 -20.55 21.85
C GLN A 190 -11.11 -19.52 22.50
N GLY A 191 -9.82 -19.57 22.18
CA GLY A 191 -8.77 -18.81 22.86
C GLY A 191 -8.40 -17.48 22.23
N ALA A 192 -8.31 -17.44 20.90
CA ALA A 192 -7.88 -16.24 20.18
C ALA A 192 -9.07 -15.28 19.96
N LYS A 193 -9.62 -14.78 21.06
CA LYS A 193 -10.68 -13.77 21.01
C LYS A 193 -10.09 -12.35 20.98
N PRO A 194 -10.59 -11.45 20.12
CA PRO A 194 -9.99 -10.13 19.88
C PRO A 194 -9.97 -9.24 21.13
N TYR A 195 -10.89 -9.44 22.07
CA TYR A 195 -10.97 -8.64 23.29
C TYR A 195 -9.79 -8.85 24.26
N TYR A 196 -8.96 -9.89 24.10
CA TYR A 196 -7.74 -10.03 24.91
C TYR A 196 -6.61 -9.13 24.40
N ILE A 197 -6.49 -8.98 23.08
CA ILE A 197 -5.34 -8.30 22.45
C ILE A 197 -5.65 -6.84 22.17
N LEU A 198 -6.82 -6.53 21.61
CA LEU A 198 -7.13 -5.16 21.15
C LEU A 198 -7.10 -4.12 22.29
N PRO A 199 -7.70 -4.37 23.48
CA PRO A 199 -7.60 -3.43 24.59
C PRO A 199 -6.18 -3.30 25.12
N ALA A 200 -5.44 -4.41 25.23
CA ALA A 200 -4.06 -4.41 25.71
C ALA A 200 -3.15 -3.57 24.81
N VAL A 201 -3.26 -3.73 23.49
CA VAL A 201 -2.51 -2.92 22.51
C VAL A 201 -2.89 -1.45 22.60
N LYS A 202 -4.17 -1.14 22.78
CA LYS A 202 -4.63 0.26 22.91
C LYS A 202 -4.07 0.91 24.17
N ILE A 203 -4.19 0.25 25.32
CA ILE A 203 -3.65 0.74 26.60
C ILE A 203 -2.13 0.94 26.50
N ALA A 204 -1.40 -0.04 25.94
CA ALA A 204 0.04 0.07 25.76
C ALA A 204 0.42 1.25 24.83
N SER A 205 -0.28 1.42 23.72
CA SER A 205 -0.04 2.54 22.79
C SER A 205 -0.31 3.91 23.43
N SER A 206 -1.37 4.03 24.23
CA SER A 206 -1.69 5.27 24.95
C SER A 206 -0.66 5.57 26.04
N ALA A 207 -0.19 4.56 26.77
CA ALA A 207 0.86 4.73 27.77
C ALA A 207 2.19 5.21 27.16
N ILE A 208 2.56 4.70 25.99
CA ILE A 208 3.73 5.16 25.23
C ILE A 208 3.54 6.61 24.77
N SER A 209 2.35 6.94 24.24
CA SER A 209 2.04 8.30 23.76
C SER A 209 2.01 9.36 24.86
N TRP A 210 1.71 8.99 26.10
CA TRP A 210 1.69 9.91 27.25
C TRP A 210 3.08 10.18 27.85
N GLY A 211 4.15 9.67 27.24
CA GLY A 211 5.52 9.92 27.72
C GLY A 211 5.81 9.24 29.05
N ILE A 212 5.02 8.24 29.46
CA ILE A 212 5.25 7.45 30.68
C ILE A 212 6.50 6.58 30.53
N VAL A 213 6.89 6.28 29.28
CA VAL A 213 8.01 5.40 28.96
C VAL A 213 9.32 6.22 28.87
N PRO A 214 10.38 5.84 29.61
CA PRO A 214 11.69 6.49 29.53
C PRO A 214 12.26 6.52 28.11
N GLU A 215 12.91 7.63 27.73
CA GLU A 215 13.47 7.84 26.39
C GLU A 215 14.40 6.70 25.91
N MET A 216 15.12 6.03 26.82
CA MET A 216 15.97 4.88 26.50
C MET A 216 15.21 3.68 25.89
N ILE A 217 13.94 3.50 26.23
CA ILE A 217 13.11 2.41 25.67
C ILE A 217 12.52 2.86 24.31
N THR A 218 12.27 4.16 24.14
CA THR A 218 11.75 4.72 22.89
C THR A 218 12.75 4.71 21.73
N THR A 219 14.05 4.60 22.01
CA THR A 219 15.09 4.43 20.97
C THR A 219 15.24 2.97 20.52
N LEU A 220 14.86 2.01 21.37
CA LEU A 220 14.92 0.58 21.05
C LEU A 220 13.70 0.11 20.24
N PHE A 221 12.54 0.73 20.45
CA PHE A 221 11.33 0.43 19.69
C PHE A 221 11.11 1.49 18.62
N PRO A 222 11.00 1.12 17.32
CA PRO A 222 10.65 2.10 16.29
C PRO A 222 9.34 2.78 16.69
N VAL A 223 9.34 4.12 16.68
CA VAL A 223 8.15 4.91 16.97
C VAL A 223 7.01 4.35 16.12
N PRO A 224 5.93 3.88 16.73
CA PRO A 224 4.84 3.35 15.93
C PRO A 224 4.33 4.51 15.07
N ASN A 225 4.24 4.30 13.75
CA ASN A 225 3.60 5.23 12.80
C ASN A 225 2.11 5.52 13.13
N LEU A 226 1.62 5.02 14.28
CA LEU A 226 0.33 5.29 14.87
C LEU A 226 0.04 6.79 15.02
N SER A 227 1.01 7.65 15.32
CA SER A 227 0.74 9.10 15.47
C SER A 227 0.25 9.73 14.15
N SER A 228 0.80 9.29 13.00
CA SER A 228 0.35 9.70 11.67
C SER A 228 -1.01 9.08 11.28
N LEU A 229 -1.31 7.86 11.77
CA LEU A 229 -2.63 7.23 11.59
C LEU A 229 -3.72 7.85 12.48
N HIS A 230 -3.38 8.25 13.71
CA HIS A 230 -4.24 8.89 14.70
C HIS A 230 -4.76 10.23 14.14
N HIS A 231 -3.87 11.03 13.55
CA HIS A 231 -4.25 12.26 12.85
C HIS A 231 -5.07 12.04 11.57
N SER A 232 -4.98 10.85 10.95
CA SER A 232 -5.70 10.53 9.72
C SER A 232 -7.16 10.10 9.93
N GLY A 233 -7.63 10.02 11.19
CA GLY A 233 -9.01 9.64 11.52
C GLY A 233 -9.37 8.18 11.22
N LEU A 234 -8.37 7.30 11.03
CA LEU A 234 -8.57 5.83 11.13
C LEU A 234 -8.56 5.33 12.58
N ASP A 235 -8.48 6.28 13.49
CA ASP A 235 -8.82 6.14 14.89
C ASP A 235 -10.28 5.68 15.00
N LEU A 236 -10.50 4.39 15.25
CA LEU A 236 -11.52 3.82 16.14
C LEU A 236 -11.81 2.38 15.76
N LEU A 237 -10.97 1.47 16.29
CA LEU A 237 -11.18 0.01 16.36
C LEU A 237 -11.23 -0.77 15.04
N LEU A 238 -11.77 -0.21 13.96
CA LEU A 238 -12.07 -0.96 12.74
C LEU A 238 -10.80 -1.49 12.06
N LEU A 239 -9.76 -0.65 11.93
CA LEU A 239 -8.51 -1.05 11.29
C LEU A 239 -7.76 -2.14 12.10
N PRO A 240 -7.52 -1.98 13.42
CA PRO A 240 -6.95 -3.07 14.22
C PRO A 240 -7.79 -4.34 14.24
N LEU A 241 -9.13 -4.21 14.28
CA LEU A 241 -10.04 -5.36 14.23
C LEU A 241 -9.96 -6.08 12.88
N PHE A 242 -9.89 -5.32 11.78
CA PHE A 242 -9.72 -5.86 10.43
C PHE A 242 -8.36 -6.55 10.28
N LEU A 243 -7.27 -5.94 10.74
CA LEU A 243 -5.95 -6.56 10.71
C LEU A 243 -5.92 -7.83 11.56
N TYR A 244 -6.58 -7.82 12.73
CA TYR A 244 -6.72 -9.00 13.58
C TYR A 244 -7.51 -10.11 12.90
N SER A 245 -8.63 -9.79 12.23
CA SER A 245 -9.43 -10.79 11.52
C SER A 245 -8.68 -11.40 10.34
N VAL A 246 -7.91 -10.60 9.59
CA VAL A 246 -7.02 -11.09 8.54
C VAL A 246 -5.93 -12.00 9.12
N ALA A 247 -5.29 -11.59 10.23
CA ALA A 247 -4.31 -12.43 10.92
C ALA A 247 -4.92 -13.76 11.42
N PHE A 248 -6.12 -13.72 11.96
CA PHE A 248 -6.87 -14.91 12.40
C PHE A 248 -7.20 -15.85 11.24
N ALA A 249 -7.64 -15.30 10.10
CA ALA A 249 -7.89 -16.11 8.90
C ALA A 249 -6.59 -16.74 8.37
N LEU A 250 -5.48 -15.99 8.39
CA LEU A 250 -4.17 -16.50 8.00
C LEU A 250 -3.70 -17.62 8.92
N THR A 251 -3.79 -17.46 10.25
CA THR A 251 -3.41 -18.52 11.21
C THR A 251 -4.30 -19.75 11.06
N PHE A 252 -5.59 -19.57 10.78
CA PHE A 252 -6.51 -20.68 10.50
C PHE A 252 -6.09 -21.43 9.23
N ILE A 253 -5.82 -20.74 8.12
CA ILE A 253 -5.39 -21.39 6.86
C ILE A 253 -4.04 -22.09 7.05
N LEU A 254 -3.08 -21.45 7.73
CA LEU A 254 -1.78 -22.06 8.04
C LEU A 254 -1.94 -23.33 8.89
N GLY A 255 -2.87 -23.32 9.85
CA GLY A 255 -3.22 -24.50 10.64
C GLY A 255 -3.78 -25.64 9.79
N LEU A 256 -4.66 -25.35 8.84
CA LEU A 256 -5.21 -26.36 7.91
C LEU A 256 -4.13 -26.94 7.01
N VAL A 257 -3.26 -26.09 6.46
CA VAL A 257 -2.14 -26.50 5.61
C VAL A 257 -1.17 -27.38 6.40
N ALA A 258 -0.83 -26.99 7.63
CA ALA A 258 0.02 -27.78 8.51
C ALA A 258 -0.62 -29.13 8.85
N TYR A 259 -1.92 -29.16 9.17
CA TYR A 259 -2.65 -30.39 9.43
C TYR A 259 -2.64 -31.33 8.21
N ALA A 260 -2.95 -30.81 7.03
CA ALA A 260 -2.90 -31.58 5.79
C ALA A 260 -1.49 -32.11 5.51
N ALA A 261 -0.46 -31.29 5.71
CA ALA A 261 0.93 -31.70 5.55
C ALA A 261 1.32 -32.84 6.51
N ILE A 262 0.88 -32.77 7.77
CA ILE A 262 1.11 -33.82 8.78
C ILE A 262 0.42 -35.13 8.37
N VAL A 263 -0.85 -35.07 7.97
CA VAL A 263 -1.61 -36.27 7.56
C VAL A 263 -1.02 -36.90 6.30
N CYS A 264 -0.68 -36.10 5.29
CA CYS A 264 -0.04 -36.58 4.08
C CYS A 264 1.31 -37.23 4.39
N SER A 265 2.14 -36.60 5.22
CA SER A 265 3.46 -37.12 5.62
C SER A 265 3.33 -38.40 6.45
N GLY A 266 2.36 -38.49 7.36
CA GLY A 266 2.08 -39.71 8.11
C GLY A 266 1.65 -40.86 7.19
N SER A 267 0.82 -40.58 6.19
CA SER A 267 0.37 -41.59 5.23
C SER A 267 1.49 -42.11 4.32
N THR A 268 2.43 -41.23 3.91
CA THR A 268 3.57 -41.63 3.09
C THR A 268 4.55 -42.45 3.92
N LEU A 269 4.87 -42.03 5.14
CA LEU A 269 5.72 -42.78 6.06
C LEU A 269 5.14 -44.17 6.38
N ASN A 270 3.83 -44.26 6.64
CA ASN A 270 3.18 -45.54 6.91
C ASN A 270 3.24 -46.49 5.69
N LYS A 271 3.00 -45.96 4.48
CA LYS A 271 3.15 -46.74 3.23
C LYS A 271 4.60 -47.21 3.00
N PHE A 272 5.59 -46.40 3.35
CA PHE A 272 7.00 -46.79 3.28
C PHE A 272 7.35 -47.87 4.31
N ALA A 273 6.89 -47.73 5.55
CA ALA A 273 7.10 -48.72 6.61
C ALA A 273 6.50 -50.08 6.24
N LEU A 274 5.25 -50.11 5.77
CA LEU A 274 4.59 -51.35 5.33
C LEU A 274 5.31 -52.02 4.14
N LYS A 275 5.86 -51.25 3.20
CA LYS A 275 6.67 -51.80 2.09
C LYS A 275 8.02 -52.35 2.54
N PHE A 276 8.61 -51.80 3.60
CA PHE A 276 9.87 -52.29 4.16
C PHE A 276 9.66 -53.55 4.99
N VAL A 277 8.63 -53.57 5.84
CA VAL A 277 8.28 -54.73 6.69
C VAL A 277 7.74 -55.88 5.85
N GLY A 278 6.96 -55.62 4.80
CA GLY A 278 6.46 -56.68 3.90
C GLY A 278 7.50 -57.27 2.93
N LYS A 279 8.75 -56.79 2.97
CA LYS A 279 9.88 -57.35 2.20
C LYS A 279 10.90 -58.11 3.06
N LEU A 280 10.74 -58.09 4.39
CA LEU A 280 11.43 -59.00 5.32
C LEU A 280 10.61 -60.28 5.50
#